data_AF-A0A3B8QND9-F1
#
_entry.id   AF-A0A3B8QND9-F1
#
_cell.length_a   1.000
_cell.length_b   1.000
_cell.length_c   1.000
_cell.angle_alpha   90.00
_cell.angle_beta   90.00
_cell.angle_gamma   90.00
#
_symmetry.space_group_name_H-M   'P 1'
#
loop_
_entity.id
_entity.type
_entity.pdbx_description
1 polymer ?
#
loop_
_entity_poly.entity_id
_entity_poly.type
_entity_poly.pdbx_seq_one_letter_code
_entity_poly.pdbx_strand_id
1 'polypeptide(L)'
;MAFVVKDRVKESSTTTGSGSYTLSGAEDGFQTFAAIGDGNTTYYAATDGTDWEVGVGTYTSSGTTLSRDSILSSSNGNAAVSWSSGEKLIFCSQPASKTNMMDDNGYVTGLEFGTHLDLNTTVATKPSHAEGRLFYDKTFGALGFYNEESDITLQIGQEEYIRVYNDTGSTIANGKPVYLTGESGSTPTIALARADGTYEQSQAVGIATHDIENSSVGYVTTRGLIADVDTSHLTVGEQVHVATGASGGTQTAAPTYPNYPTDVGICLISHASTGCIYVQVRSHSFETIRVSENSHFDADVTIDGDLTVNGTQTITNSNNIALSGSFNYFNSGDTITSPTFTGTGLDDMEFKGHYTGTTSNKSFYVQIDSSHGNDDTFKWSTDNFATTEATLVTITGAEQTLEDGISVKFNATSGHVLNDKWVGTASPSNVDTGIASNRNTGTSGIGYTHIGFYYDVSSNYWTLFDEYSPEPTGTIDVAHASFSYGTLKADTVIANVTGNLTGNSSGTHTGAVTGNVTGNVTGNVTGDLTGDVTGDLTGSVSGNVTGNLTGNVTGNVTSTGTNSFGTITLGDWTITEDGNGKLAFSHSGSVKLVLDDTGTLAAANDIFTDETL
;
A
#
# COMPACT_ATOMS: atom_id res chain seq x y z
N MET A 1 -61.66 21.62 43.69
CA MET A 1 -61.28 20.37 44.36
C MET A 1 -60.13 19.75 43.59
N ALA A 2 -58.90 20.03 44.02
CA ALA A 2 -57.68 19.44 43.50
C ALA A 2 -57.20 18.34 44.46
N PHE A 3 -56.52 17.33 43.93
CA PHE A 3 -55.82 16.34 44.74
C PHE A 3 -54.50 16.93 45.19
N VAL A 4 -54.42 17.29 46.47
CA VAL A 4 -53.38 18.15 46.99
C VAL A 4 -52.72 17.42 48.15
N VAL A 5 -51.54 16.88 47.89
CA VAL A 5 -50.65 16.43 48.95
C VAL A 5 -49.83 17.63 49.37
N LYS A 6 -49.84 17.93 50.67
CA LYS A 6 -49.05 19.04 51.23
C LYS A 6 -48.24 18.53 52.38
N ASP A 7 -47.13 19.21 52.58
CA ASP A 7 -46.20 18.85 53.62
C ASP A 7 -46.67 19.37 54.97
N ARG A 8 -46.47 18.55 55.99
CA ARG A 8 -46.66 18.90 57.41
C ARG A 8 -48.07 19.36 57.75
N VAL A 9 -49.07 18.72 57.16
CA VAL A 9 -50.46 18.89 57.55
C VAL A 9 -50.85 17.84 58.60
N LYS A 10 -51.12 18.27 59.83
CA LYS A 10 -51.52 17.40 60.95
C LYS A 10 -52.27 18.16 62.02
N GLU A 11 -53.36 17.59 62.48
CA GLU A 11 -54.21 18.17 63.52
C GLU A 11 -54.74 17.07 64.45
N SER A 12 -55.05 17.44 65.70
CA SER A 12 -55.73 16.57 66.66
C SER A 12 -57.24 16.59 66.46
N SER A 13 -57.90 15.51 66.88
CA SER A 13 -59.34 15.38 66.93
C SER A 13 -59.76 14.61 68.17
N THR A 14 -60.89 15.00 68.77
CA THR A 14 -61.52 14.25 69.86
C THR A 14 -62.87 13.67 69.45
N THR A 15 -63.17 13.70 68.14
CA THR A 15 -64.39 13.14 67.58
C THR A 15 -64.55 11.70 68.03
N THR A 16 -65.74 11.39 68.57
CA THR A 16 -66.15 10.03 68.92
C THR A 16 -67.14 9.50 67.91
N GLY A 17 -67.25 8.18 67.84
CA GLY A 17 -68.03 7.53 66.79
C GLY A 17 -67.35 7.65 65.43
N SER A 18 -68.11 7.48 64.35
CA SER A 18 -67.59 7.28 63.00
C SER A 18 -67.71 8.50 62.08
N GLY A 19 -68.15 9.65 62.60
CA GLY A 19 -68.34 10.88 61.84
C GLY A 19 -67.04 11.55 61.38
N SER A 20 -67.18 12.63 60.60
CA SER A 20 -66.04 13.46 60.17
C SER A 20 -65.20 13.90 61.35
N TYR A 21 -63.89 13.98 61.12
CA TYR A 21 -62.98 14.51 62.12
C TYR A 21 -63.23 16.00 62.29
N THR A 22 -63.63 16.40 63.49
CA THR A 22 -63.55 17.80 63.90
C THR A 22 -62.10 18.06 64.28
N LEU A 23 -61.43 18.89 63.49
CA LEU A 23 -60.01 19.18 63.67
C LEU A 23 -59.88 20.30 64.70
N SER A 24 -59.00 20.08 65.68
CA SER A 24 -58.89 20.91 66.88
C SER A 24 -57.73 21.91 66.83
N GLY A 25 -57.04 22.00 65.70
CA GLY A 25 -55.88 22.85 65.50
C GLY A 25 -54.63 22.05 65.15
N ALA A 26 -53.66 22.75 64.60
CA ALA A 26 -52.37 22.16 64.28
C ALA A 26 -51.65 21.74 65.55
N GLU A 27 -51.12 20.53 65.52
CA GLU A 27 -50.11 20.11 66.48
C GLU A 27 -48.90 21.05 66.38
N ASP A 28 -48.20 21.30 67.49
CA ASP A 28 -47.11 22.29 67.53
C ASP A 28 -46.10 22.07 66.39
N GLY A 29 -45.96 23.08 65.54
CA GLY A 29 -45.06 23.05 64.38
C GLY A 29 -45.59 22.30 63.14
N PHE A 30 -46.89 22.01 63.07
CA PHE A 30 -47.59 21.57 61.87
C PHE A 30 -48.46 22.69 61.30
N GLN A 31 -48.83 22.52 60.04
CA GLN A 31 -49.85 23.31 59.39
C GLN A 31 -51.19 22.62 59.56
N THR A 32 -52.26 23.41 59.54
CA THR A 32 -53.62 22.87 59.55
C THR A 32 -53.99 22.29 58.19
N PHE A 33 -55.06 21.50 58.13
CA PHE A 33 -55.62 21.03 56.86
C PHE A 33 -56.15 22.17 55.99
N ALA A 34 -56.23 23.41 56.50
CA ALA A 34 -56.50 24.60 55.69
C ALA A 34 -55.47 24.81 54.56
N ALA A 35 -54.24 24.33 54.73
CA ALA A 35 -53.21 24.38 53.68
C ALA A 35 -53.51 23.49 52.46
N ILE A 36 -54.35 22.46 52.63
CA ILE A 36 -54.89 21.67 51.51
C ILE A 36 -55.79 22.54 50.63
N GLY A 37 -56.37 23.59 51.21
CA GLY A 37 -57.33 24.51 50.59
C GLY A 37 -58.78 24.06 50.84
N ASP A 38 -59.67 25.01 51.09
CA ASP A 38 -61.10 24.72 51.33
C ASP A 38 -61.71 23.96 50.15
N GLY A 39 -62.35 22.83 50.45
CA GLY A 39 -62.95 21.95 49.45
C GLY A 39 -61.97 21.17 48.58
N ASN A 40 -60.69 21.02 48.96
CA ASN A 40 -59.72 20.13 48.29
C ASN A 40 -59.55 18.79 49.04
N THR A 41 -59.23 17.75 48.28
CA THR A 41 -59.02 16.38 48.77
C THR A 41 -57.54 16.10 48.99
N THR A 42 -57.21 15.38 50.05
CA THR A 42 -55.84 14.92 50.32
C THR A 42 -55.85 13.50 50.86
N TYR A 43 -54.71 12.81 50.81
CA TYR A 43 -54.59 11.58 51.56
C TYR A 43 -54.42 11.88 53.03
N TYR A 44 -54.97 11.05 53.92
CA TYR A 44 -54.74 11.18 55.34
C TYR A 44 -54.57 9.83 56.02
N ALA A 45 -54.04 9.85 57.23
CA ALA A 45 -54.11 8.76 58.17
C ALA A 45 -54.51 9.29 59.55
N ALA A 46 -55.16 8.42 60.31
CA ALA A 46 -55.78 8.71 61.59
C ALA A 46 -55.51 7.56 62.57
N THR A 47 -55.19 7.86 63.82
CA THR A 47 -54.98 6.83 64.84
C THR A 47 -55.17 7.36 66.26
N ASP A 48 -55.53 6.44 67.17
CA ASP A 48 -55.58 6.68 68.62
C ASP A 48 -54.55 5.89 69.42
N GLY A 49 -53.62 5.23 68.70
CA GLY A 49 -52.61 4.35 69.27
C GLY A 49 -53.06 2.89 69.40
N THR A 50 -54.36 2.59 69.29
CA THR A 50 -54.90 1.21 69.25
C THR A 50 -55.56 0.94 67.91
N ASP A 51 -56.48 1.81 67.52
CA ASP A 51 -57.14 1.79 66.23
C ASP A 51 -56.50 2.79 65.26
N TRP A 52 -56.63 2.49 63.97
CA TRP A 52 -56.06 3.30 62.90
C TRP A 52 -56.89 3.22 61.63
N GLU A 53 -56.77 4.25 60.80
CA GLU A 53 -57.18 4.21 59.41
C GLU A 53 -56.33 5.12 58.54
N VAL A 54 -56.29 4.81 57.25
CA VAL A 54 -55.68 5.62 56.19
C VAL A 54 -56.80 5.87 55.19
N GLY A 55 -56.89 7.07 54.63
CA GLY A 55 -58.02 7.50 53.82
C GLY A 55 -57.70 8.62 52.85
N VAL A 56 -58.71 9.02 52.09
CA VAL A 56 -58.76 10.30 51.39
C VAL A 56 -59.80 11.13 52.10
N GLY A 57 -59.51 12.39 52.37
CA GLY A 57 -60.41 13.27 53.10
C GLY A 57 -60.45 14.66 52.47
N THR A 58 -61.61 15.32 52.59
CA THR A 58 -61.85 16.66 52.08
C THR A 58 -61.85 17.58 53.26
N TYR A 59 -61.01 18.58 53.16
CA TYR A 59 -61.01 19.63 54.15
C TYR A 59 -62.18 20.58 53.88
N THR A 60 -63.09 20.71 54.84
CA THR A 60 -64.19 21.71 54.80
C THR A 60 -63.93 22.79 55.83
N SER A 61 -63.74 24.01 55.35
CA SER A 61 -63.46 25.19 56.17
C SER A 61 -64.64 25.53 57.08
N SER A 62 -65.87 25.40 56.57
CA SER A 62 -67.09 25.52 57.38
C SER A 62 -67.22 24.32 58.33
N GLY A 63 -66.85 24.52 59.60
CA GLY A 63 -66.86 23.49 60.65
C GLY A 63 -65.50 22.85 60.93
N THR A 64 -64.42 23.30 60.28
CA THR A 64 -63.03 22.79 60.44
C THR A 64 -62.96 21.28 60.49
N THR A 65 -63.58 20.65 59.49
CA THR A 65 -63.67 19.19 59.44
C THR A 65 -62.78 18.64 58.35
N LEU A 66 -62.09 17.54 58.66
CA LEU A 66 -61.65 16.62 57.63
C LEU A 66 -62.74 15.56 57.55
N SER A 67 -63.51 15.61 56.47
CA SER A 67 -64.40 14.50 56.17
C SER A 67 -63.56 13.24 55.88
N ARG A 68 -64.13 12.09 56.21
CA ARG A 68 -63.51 10.77 56.01
C ARG A 68 -64.01 10.20 54.69
N ASP A 69 -63.70 10.88 53.59
CA ASP A 69 -64.38 10.63 52.31
C ASP A 69 -64.21 9.22 51.79
N SER A 70 -63.00 8.68 51.94
CA SER A 70 -62.69 7.29 51.60
C SER A 70 -61.74 6.72 52.62
N ILE A 71 -61.98 5.50 53.08
CA ILE A 71 -61.03 4.74 53.89
C ILE A 71 -60.30 3.77 52.94
N LEU A 72 -58.99 3.90 52.89
CA LEU A 72 -58.09 3.12 52.05
C LEU A 72 -57.56 1.88 52.77
N SER A 73 -57.44 1.93 54.09
CA SER A 73 -57.12 0.77 54.93
C SER A 73 -57.40 1.11 56.40
N SER A 74 -57.90 0.19 57.23
CA SER A 74 -58.13 0.48 58.67
C SER A 74 -58.15 -0.75 59.59
N SER A 75 -58.00 -0.52 60.90
CA SER A 75 -58.12 -1.56 61.95
C SER A 75 -59.55 -2.08 62.13
N ASN A 76 -60.56 -1.33 61.66
CA ASN A 76 -61.97 -1.73 61.71
C ASN A 76 -62.41 -2.38 60.38
N GLY A 77 -61.59 -3.26 59.82
CA GLY A 77 -61.90 -3.97 58.58
C GLY A 77 -62.11 -3.04 57.38
N ASN A 78 -61.27 -2.01 57.25
CA ASN A 78 -61.35 -0.95 56.23
C ASN A 78 -62.60 -0.06 56.29
N ALA A 79 -63.45 -0.20 57.32
CA ALA A 79 -64.50 0.78 57.62
C ALA A 79 -63.94 1.94 58.45
N ALA A 80 -64.66 3.07 58.43
CA ALA A 80 -64.41 4.15 59.37
C ALA A 80 -64.40 3.58 60.79
N VAL A 81 -63.27 3.68 61.46
CA VAL A 81 -63.16 3.32 62.88
C VAL A 81 -64.17 4.13 63.69
N SER A 82 -64.93 3.45 64.56
CA SER A 82 -65.83 4.08 65.53
C SER A 82 -65.04 4.44 66.78
N TRP A 83 -64.57 5.67 66.85
CA TRP A 83 -63.60 6.11 67.83
C TRP A 83 -64.17 6.20 69.25
N SER A 84 -63.49 5.56 70.20
CA SER A 84 -63.72 5.78 71.63
C SER A 84 -63.23 7.17 72.08
N SER A 85 -63.76 7.65 73.21
CA SER A 85 -63.35 8.95 73.77
C SER A 85 -61.85 9.02 74.02
N GLY A 86 -61.25 10.14 73.65
CA GLY A 86 -59.82 10.37 73.77
C GLY A 86 -59.28 10.99 72.49
N GLU A 87 -58.02 11.42 72.54
CA GLU A 87 -57.38 12.07 71.41
C GLU A 87 -57.14 11.11 70.24
N LYS A 88 -57.22 11.67 69.03
CA LYS A 88 -56.92 11.07 67.73
C LYS A 88 -56.03 12.03 66.98
N LEU A 89 -55.04 11.51 66.29
CA LEU A 89 -54.16 12.32 65.47
C LEU A 89 -54.46 12.07 64.01
N ILE A 90 -54.74 13.14 63.27
CA ILE A 90 -55.08 13.10 61.85
C ILE A 90 -54.01 13.85 61.06
N PHE A 91 -53.49 13.25 60.00
CA PHE A 91 -52.39 13.85 59.24
C PHE A 91 -52.45 13.46 57.77
N CYS A 92 -51.97 14.33 56.88
CA CYS A 92 -51.87 14.02 55.46
C CYS A 92 -50.83 12.92 55.18
N SER A 93 -51.15 11.87 54.40
CA SER A 93 -50.27 10.68 54.26
C SER A 93 -50.48 9.87 52.97
N GLN A 94 -49.44 9.62 52.16
CA GLN A 94 -49.55 8.83 50.92
C GLN A 94 -49.88 7.33 51.20
N PRO A 95 -50.97 6.77 50.65
CA PRO A 95 -51.44 5.41 50.90
C PRO A 95 -50.84 4.41 49.90
N ALA A 96 -50.50 3.21 50.39
CA ALA A 96 -49.84 2.14 49.63
C ALA A 96 -50.62 1.66 48.38
N SER A 97 -51.95 1.80 48.35
CA SER A 97 -52.84 1.40 47.23
C SER A 97 -52.99 2.46 46.13
N LYS A 98 -52.39 3.65 46.30
CA LYS A 98 -52.36 4.72 45.29
C LYS A 98 -50.95 4.97 44.76
N THR A 99 -50.03 4.10 45.15
CA THR A 99 -48.78 3.85 44.49
C THR A 99 -49.07 3.04 43.24
N ASN A 100 -48.32 3.25 42.16
CA ASN A 100 -48.44 2.40 40.99
C ASN A 100 -47.98 0.95 41.41
N MET A 101 -48.89 -0.07 41.37
CA MET A 101 -48.69 -1.57 41.54
C MET A 101 -49.18 -2.52 40.38
N MET A 102 -48.34 -3.29 39.65
CA MET A 102 -48.69 -4.14 38.44
C MET A 102 -49.81 -5.21 38.65
N ASP A 103 -50.57 -5.61 37.60
CA ASP A 103 -51.76 -6.52 37.64
C ASP A 103 -51.56 -7.99 37.16
N ASP A 104 -52.61 -8.83 37.28
CA ASP A 104 -52.66 -10.27 36.92
C ASP A 104 -52.52 -10.56 35.42
N ASN A 105 -52.55 -9.54 34.56
CA ASN A 105 -52.30 -9.66 33.11
C ASN A 105 -50.93 -9.07 32.70
N GLY A 106 -50.12 -8.70 33.68
CA GLY A 106 -48.73 -8.29 33.51
C GLY A 106 -48.57 -6.84 33.07
N TYR A 107 -49.64 -6.04 33.14
CA TYR A 107 -49.53 -4.62 32.88
C TYR A 107 -49.20 -3.89 34.17
N VAL A 108 -48.59 -2.74 34.01
CA VAL A 108 -48.70 -1.70 35.02
C VAL A 108 -50.18 -1.52 35.33
N THR A 109 -50.63 -2.03 36.46
CA THR A 109 -51.20 -1.14 37.46
C THR A 109 -50.11 -0.57 38.35
N GLY A 110 -48.82 -0.79 38.05
CA GLY A 110 -47.70 -0.30 38.83
C GLY A 110 -46.31 -0.20 38.30
N LEU A 111 -45.99 0.99 37.86
CA LEU A 111 -44.65 1.40 37.53
C LEU A 111 -43.84 1.53 38.81
N GLU A 112 -42.90 0.63 39.03
CA GLU A 112 -41.74 0.89 39.87
C GLU A 112 -40.81 1.85 39.10
N PHE A 113 -41.25 3.10 38.94
CA PHE A 113 -40.52 4.18 38.25
C PHE A 113 -39.10 4.45 38.80
N GLY A 114 -38.63 3.67 39.79
CA GLY A 114 -37.30 3.74 40.39
C GLY A 114 -36.25 2.76 39.88
N THR A 115 -36.60 1.62 39.23
CA THR A 115 -35.60 0.58 38.85
C THR A 115 -35.66 0.13 37.38
N HIS A 116 -36.84 -0.17 36.85
CA HIS A 116 -37.03 -0.64 35.48
C HIS A 116 -38.44 -0.37 34.95
N LEU A 117 -38.60 -0.51 33.63
CA LEU A 117 -39.88 -0.49 32.93
C LEU A 117 -39.99 -1.78 32.11
N ASP A 118 -40.91 -2.66 32.50
CA ASP A 118 -41.22 -3.86 31.72
C ASP A 118 -42.13 -3.49 30.55
N LEU A 119 -41.63 -3.70 29.32
CA LEU A 119 -42.39 -3.47 28.07
C LEU A 119 -42.91 -4.79 27.47
N ASN A 120 -42.74 -5.91 28.17
CA ASN A 120 -43.11 -7.24 27.71
C ASN A 120 -44.64 -7.40 27.62
N THR A 121 -45.21 -7.15 26.44
CA THR A 121 -46.64 -7.35 26.22
C THR A 121 -46.92 -8.78 25.72
N THR A 122 -48.02 -9.37 26.16
CA THR A 122 -48.49 -10.67 25.64
C THR A 122 -49.09 -10.58 24.23
N VAL A 123 -49.31 -9.36 23.73
CA VAL A 123 -49.96 -9.06 22.46
C VAL A 123 -48.93 -9.09 21.33
N ALA A 124 -49.13 -9.99 20.36
CA ALA A 124 -48.19 -10.18 19.25
C ALA A 124 -48.29 -9.10 18.16
N THR A 125 -49.37 -8.31 18.13
CA THR A 125 -49.58 -7.28 17.10
C THR A 125 -48.93 -5.97 17.51
N LYS A 126 -48.15 -5.38 16.60
CA LYS A 126 -47.59 -4.04 16.77
C LYS A 126 -48.73 -3.04 17.01
N PRO A 127 -48.56 -2.06 17.94
CA PRO A 127 -49.54 -1.00 18.12
C PRO A 127 -49.63 -0.15 16.85
N SER A 128 -50.69 0.65 16.70
CA SER A 128 -50.78 1.59 15.58
C SER A 128 -49.58 2.52 15.56
N HIS A 129 -49.16 3.00 14.38
CA HIS A 129 -48.12 4.01 14.31
C HIS A 129 -48.54 5.27 15.08
N ALA A 130 -47.59 5.84 15.82
CA ALA A 130 -47.63 7.15 16.42
C ALA A 130 -46.19 7.55 16.75
N GLU A 131 -45.70 8.65 16.19
CA GLU A 131 -44.35 9.12 16.43
C GLU A 131 -44.03 9.22 17.93
N GLY A 132 -42.82 8.80 18.32
CA GLY A 132 -42.36 8.80 19.70
C GLY A 132 -42.80 7.58 20.52
N ARG A 133 -43.58 6.67 19.92
CA ARG A 133 -44.05 5.45 20.61
C ARG A 133 -42.93 4.43 20.73
N LEU A 134 -42.68 4.00 21.97
CA LEU A 134 -41.79 2.90 22.33
C LEU A 134 -42.62 1.71 22.79
N PHE A 135 -42.35 0.52 22.25
CA PHE A 135 -43.06 -0.71 22.59
C PHE A 135 -42.15 -1.94 22.41
N TYR A 136 -42.54 -3.10 22.94
CA TYR A 136 -41.86 -4.35 22.62
C TYR A 136 -42.48 -4.99 21.38
N ASP A 137 -41.72 -5.06 20.29
CA ASP A 137 -42.11 -5.75 19.06
C ASP A 137 -41.79 -7.24 19.19
N LYS A 138 -42.78 -8.01 19.65
CA LYS A 138 -42.62 -9.46 19.85
C LYS A 138 -42.30 -10.23 18.57
N THR A 139 -42.64 -9.70 17.39
CA THR A 139 -42.34 -10.37 16.11
C THR A 139 -40.85 -10.36 15.84
N PHE A 140 -40.18 -9.25 16.15
CA PHE A 140 -38.74 -9.07 15.97
C PHE A 140 -37.93 -9.32 17.26
N GLY A 141 -38.62 -9.45 18.40
CA GLY A 141 -38.01 -9.71 19.71
C GLY A 141 -37.21 -8.51 20.25
N ALA A 142 -37.53 -7.29 19.81
CA ALA A 142 -36.79 -6.07 20.14
C ALA A 142 -37.72 -4.95 20.63
N LEU A 143 -37.12 -3.87 21.14
CA LEU A 143 -37.87 -2.64 21.39
C LEU A 143 -38.09 -1.94 20.05
N GLY A 144 -39.35 -1.76 19.67
CA GLY A 144 -39.77 -0.99 18.51
C GLY A 144 -39.93 0.48 18.87
N PHE A 145 -39.40 1.36 18.02
CA PHE A 145 -39.65 2.79 18.08
C PHE A 145 -40.23 3.30 16.77
N TYR A 146 -41.33 4.06 16.87
CA TYR A 146 -41.93 4.77 15.74
C TYR A 146 -41.37 6.18 15.64
N ASN A 147 -40.70 6.46 14.53
CA ASN A 147 -40.26 7.79 14.14
C ASN A 147 -41.37 8.50 13.31
N GLU A 148 -41.02 9.56 12.58
CA GLU A 148 -41.97 10.31 11.74
C GLU A 148 -42.43 9.52 10.50
N GLU A 149 -41.66 8.50 10.08
CA GLU A 149 -41.99 7.61 8.95
C GLU A 149 -42.87 6.44 9.42
N SER A 150 -43.99 6.22 8.72
CA SER A 150 -44.97 5.18 9.08
C SER A 150 -44.66 3.80 8.53
N ASP A 151 -43.88 3.74 7.45
CA ASP A 151 -43.60 2.48 6.74
C ASP A 151 -42.52 1.63 7.45
N ILE A 152 -41.84 2.22 8.44
CA ILE A 152 -40.70 1.59 9.12
C ILE A 152 -40.87 1.56 10.63
N THR A 153 -40.13 0.67 11.28
CA THR A 153 -40.06 0.59 12.75
C THR A 153 -38.60 0.37 13.12
N LEU A 154 -38.02 1.21 13.97
CA LEU A 154 -36.67 0.95 14.47
C LEU A 154 -36.71 -0.22 15.44
N GLN A 155 -36.03 -1.31 15.10
CA GLN A 155 -35.77 -2.40 16.05
C GLN A 155 -34.52 -2.07 16.88
N ILE A 156 -34.71 -1.35 17.99
CA ILE A 156 -33.62 -0.85 18.82
C ILE A 156 -32.74 -2.02 19.28
N GLY A 157 -31.44 -1.90 18.99
CA GLY A 157 -30.41 -2.88 19.34
C GLY A 157 -30.21 -3.99 18.31
N GLN A 158 -31.08 -4.10 17.30
CA GLN A 158 -30.91 -4.99 16.15
C GLN A 158 -30.56 -4.21 14.87
N GLU A 159 -31.02 -2.96 14.79
CA GLU A 159 -30.87 -2.08 13.63
C GLU A 159 -30.38 -0.69 14.04
N GLU A 160 -29.66 -0.06 13.13
CA GLU A 160 -29.21 1.33 13.20
C GLU A 160 -29.56 2.01 11.89
N TYR A 161 -30.29 3.12 11.97
CA TYR A 161 -30.52 4.00 10.84
C TYR A 161 -30.00 5.41 11.11
N ILE A 162 -29.82 6.17 10.03
CA ILE A 162 -29.59 7.60 10.05
C ILE A 162 -30.76 8.31 9.38
N ARG A 163 -31.12 9.48 9.90
CA ARG A 163 -32.10 10.39 9.28
C ARG A 163 -31.42 11.19 8.18
N VAL A 164 -31.98 11.23 6.98
CA VAL A 164 -31.35 11.78 5.78
C VAL A 164 -32.32 12.60 4.95
N TYR A 165 -31.83 13.53 4.14
CA TYR A 165 -32.63 14.34 3.23
C TYR A 165 -32.31 13.98 1.77
N ASN A 166 -33.34 13.70 0.98
CA ASN A 166 -33.18 13.44 -0.45
C ASN A 166 -33.45 14.72 -1.25
N ASP A 167 -32.42 15.27 -1.89
CA ASP A 167 -32.51 16.45 -2.76
C ASP A 167 -32.09 16.15 -4.21
N THR A 168 -32.04 14.87 -4.58
CA THR A 168 -31.52 14.40 -5.88
C THR A 168 -32.40 14.73 -7.09
N GLY A 169 -33.61 15.26 -6.87
CA GLY A 169 -34.59 15.51 -7.92
C GLY A 169 -35.48 14.29 -8.26
N SER A 170 -35.30 13.16 -7.58
CA SER A 170 -36.12 11.94 -7.79
C SER A 170 -36.27 11.12 -6.50
N THR A 171 -37.28 10.23 -6.43
CA THR A 171 -37.44 9.29 -5.31
C THR A 171 -36.29 8.28 -5.30
N ILE A 172 -35.68 8.08 -4.13
CA ILE A 172 -34.76 6.97 -3.89
C ILE A 172 -35.58 5.81 -3.37
N ALA A 173 -35.71 4.76 -4.18
CA ALA A 173 -36.55 3.61 -3.84
C ALA A 173 -35.97 2.77 -2.68
N ASN A 174 -36.85 2.06 -1.98
CA ASN A 174 -36.50 1.09 -0.95
C ASN A 174 -35.50 0.04 -1.49
N GLY A 175 -34.52 -0.34 -0.68
CA GLY A 175 -33.47 -1.30 -1.04
C GLY A 175 -32.32 -0.72 -1.87
N LYS A 176 -32.30 0.60 -2.13
CA LYS A 176 -31.19 1.25 -2.86
C LYS A 176 -30.05 1.67 -1.93
N PRO A 177 -28.80 1.30 -2.24
CA PRO A 177 -27.62 1.85 -1.56
C PRO A 177 -27.44 3.33 -1.84
N VAL A 178 -27.00 4.08 -0.82
CA VAL A 178 -26.79 5.53 -0.90
C VAL A 178 -25.46 5.94 -0.28
N TYR A 179 -24.89 7.04 -0.76
CA TYR A 179 -23.73 7.72 -0.18
C TYR A 179 -24.12 9.13 0.26
N LEU A 180 -23.31 9.76 1.12
CA LEU A 180 -23.56 11.11 1.63
C LEU A 180 -23.02 12.18 0.67
N THR A 181 -23.80 13.24 0.45
CA THR A 181 -23.43 14.34 -0.47
C THR A 181 -23.19 15.69 0.19
N GLY A 182 -23.50 15.82 1.49
CA GLY A 182 -23.43 17.09 2.22
C GLY A 182 -24.50 17.16 3.30
N GLU A 183 -25.01 18.36 3.55
CA GLU A 183 -26.05 18.63 4.54
C GLU A 183 -27.11 19.63 4.07
N SER A 184 -28.34 19.44 4.54
CA SER A 184 -29.45 20.37 4.38
C SER A 184 -30.19 20.51 5.71
N GLY A 185 -30.20 21.72 6.28
CA GLY A 185 -30.90 22.00 7.54
C GLY A 185 -30.46 21.08 8.70
N SER A 186 -29.15 20.81 8.80
CA SER A 186 -28.56 19.88 9.78
C SER A 186 -28.93 18.41 9.60
N THR A 187 -29.50 18.03 8.45
CA THR A 187 -29.76 16.65 8.05
C THR A 187 -28.83 16.27 6.91
N PRO A 188 -28.07 15.16 6.99
CA PRO A 188 -27.20 14.72 5.89
C PRO A 188 -27.99 14.52 4.59
N THR A 189 -27.46 15.00 3.47
CA THR A 189 -28.04 14.75 2.14
C THR A 189 -27.48 13.46 1.54
N ILE A 190 -28.29 12.79 0.72
CA ILE A 190 -27.94 11.49 0.13
C ILE A 190 -28.12 11.49 -1.38
N ALA A 191 -27.35 10.62 -2.06
CA ALA A 191 -27.59 10.23 -3.45
C ALA A 191 -27.31 8.73 -3.65
N LEU A 192 -27.75 8.17 -4.77
CA LEU A 192 -27.54 6.74 -5.09
C LEU A 192 -26.06 6.41 -5.17
N ALA A 193 -25.64 5.38 -4.44
CA ALA A 193 -24.28 4.85 -4.54
C ALA A 193 -24.14 4.02 -5.83
N ARG A 194 -22.96 4.12 -6.46
CA ARG A 194 -22.64 3.49 -7.74
C ARG A 194 -21.19 3.01 -7.77
N ALA A 195 -20.99 1.75 -8.14
CA ALA A 195 -19.65 1.19 -8.26
C ALA A 195 -18.88 1.73 -9.48
N ASP A 196 -19.57 2.17 -10.54
CA ASP A 196 -18.99 2.73 -11.78
C ASP A 196 -18.86 4.27 -11.76
N GLY A 197 -19.04 4.87 -10.57
CA GLY A 197 -18.93 6.32 -10.35
C GLY A 197 -17.53 6.77 -9.97
N THR A 198 -17.45 7.87 -9.22
CA THR A 198 -16.22 8.27 -8.53
C THR A 198 -15.99 7.42 -7.28
N TYR A 199 -14.80 7.54 -6.68
CA TYR A 199 -14.50 6.91 -5.39
C TYR A 199 -15.58 7.25 -4.35
N GLU A 200 -15.94 8.52 -4.20
CA GLU A 200 -16.95 9.00 -3.24
C GLU A 200 -18.34 8.40 -3.53
N GLN A 201 -18.74 8.33 -4.81
CA GLN A 201 -20.03 7.76 -5.20
C GLN A 201 -20.14 6.26 -4.89
N SER A 202 -19.01 5.55 -4.82
CA SER A 202 -18.99 4.14 -4.45
C SER A 202 -19.06 3.89 -2.94
N GLN A 203 -18.74 4.89 -2.12
CA GLN A 203 -18.70 4.79 -0.65
C GLN A 203 -20.13 4.84 -0.07
N ALA A 204 -20.92 3.79 -0.32
CA ALA A 204 -22.24 3.66 0.28
C ALA A 204 -22.13 3.73 1.81
N VAL A 205 -23.09 4.38 2.47
CA VAL A 205 -23.18 4.47 3.95
C VAL A 205 -24.28 3.56 4.50
N GLY A 206 -25.17 3.07 3.65
CA GLY A 206 -26.27 2.19 4.02
C GLY A 206 -27.23 1.98 2.86
N ILE A 207 -28.39 1.40 3.18
CA ILE A 207 -29.47 1.13 2.23
C ILE A 207 -30.75 1.86 2.66
N ALA A 208 -31.43 2.51 1.72
CA ALA A 208 -32.75 3.08 1.98
C ALA A 208 -33.72 1.98 2.42
N THR A 209 -34.38 2.18 3.57
CA THR A 209 -35.25 1.15 4.17
C THR A 209 -36.75 1.38 3.91
N HIS A 210 -37.05 2.38 3.09
CA HIS A 210 -38.35 2.72 2.52
C HIS A 210 -38.12 3.61 1.28
N ASP A 211 -39.18 3.99 0.57
CA ASP A 211 -39.09 4.96 -0.54
C ASP A 211 -38.92 6.38 0.01
N ILE A 212 -37.81 7.05 -0.32
CA ILE A 212 -37.54 8.42 0.13
C ILE A 212 -37.82 9.38 -1.02
N GLU A 213 -38.94 10.11 -1.02
CA GLU A 213 -39.27 11.05 -2.08
C GLU A 213 -38.29 12.22 -2.17
N ASN A 214 -38.20 12.83 -3.36
CA ASN A 214 -37.43 14.06 -3.51
C ASN A 214 -37.97 15.20 -2.63
N SER A 215 -37.06 15.99 -2.08
CA SER A 215 -37.34 17.08 -1.14
C SER A 215 -38.03 16.63 0.15
N SER A 216 -37.76 15.39 0.59
CA SER A 216 -38.28 14.82 1.82
C SER A 216 -37.16 14.28 2.70
N VAL A 217 -37.48 14.07 3.97
CA VAL A 217 -36.62 13.35 4.91
C VAL A 217 -37.01 11.89 4.90
N GLY A 218 -36.03 11.00 4.95
CA GLY A 218 -36.21 9.57 5.14
C GLY A 218 -35.16 8.97 6.05
N TYR A 219 -35.07 7.64 6.01
CA TYR A 219 -34.18 6.87 6.86
C TYR A 219 -33.42 5.83 6.06
N VAL A 220 -32.13 5.71 6.35
CA VAL A 220 -31.21 4.76 5.73
C VAL A 220 -30.65 3.87 6.81
N THR A 221 -30.80 2.56 6.64
CA THR A 221 -30.22 1.57 7.54
C THR A 221 -28.72 1.44 7.25
N THR A 222 -27.89 1.74 8.24
CA THR A 222 -26.41 1.66 8.16
C THR A 222 -25.89 0.32 8.70
N ARG A 223 -26.69 -0.33 9.56
CA ARG A 223 -26.41 -1.66 10.11
C ARG A 223 -27.70 -2.34 10.55
N GLY A 224 -27.76 -3.66 10.40
CA GLY A 224 -28.88 -4.47 10.91
C GLY A 224 -29.70 -5.08 9.78
N LEU A 225 -30.95 -5.42 10.06
CA LEU A 225 -31.82 -6.04 9.07
C LEU A 225 -32.60 -4.97 8.29
N ILE A 226 -32.73 -5.19 6.99
CA ILE A 226 -33.80 -4.59 6.21
C ILE A 226 -34.65 -5.72 5.64
N ALA A 227 -35.96 -5.53 5.67
CA ALA A 227 -36.94 -6.47 5.16
C ALA A 227 -37.81 -5.77 4.10
N ASP A 228 -38.65 -6.56 3.43
CA ASP A 228 -39.63 -6.09 2.44
C ASP A 228 -39.00 -5.29 1.28
N VAL A 229 -37.75 -5.63 0.95
CA VAL A 229 -37.01 -5.11 -0.20
C VAL A 229 -37.00 -6.14 -1.33
N ASP A 230 -36.94 -5.69 -2.60
CA ASP A 230 -36.72 -6.61 -3.73
C ASP A 230 -35.27 -7.07 -3.74
N THR A 231 -35.07 -8.36 -3.46
CA THR A 231 -33.78 -9.05 -3.49
C THR A 231 -33.82 -10.23 -4.45
N SER A 232 -34.82 -10.31 -5.33
CA SER A 232 -35.03 -11.47 -6.22
C SER A 232 -33.87 -11.69 -7.22
N HIS A 233 -33.07 -10.66 -7.47
CA HIS A 233 -31.83 -10.69 -8.25
C HIS A 233 -30.58 -11.08 -7.45
N LEU A 234 -30.69 -11.20 -6.13
CA LEU A 234 -29.59 -11.55 -5.23
C LEU A 234 -29.61 -13.03 -4.86
N THR A 235 -28.45 -13.59 -4.58
CA THR A 235 -28.30 -14.98 -4.12
C THR A 235 -28.28 -15.05 -2.60
N VAL A 236 -29.11 -15.90 -2.00
CA VAL A 236 -29.15 -16.10 -0.55
C VAL A 236 -27.80 -16.61 -0.03
N GLY A 237 -27.29 -15.98 1.04
CA GLY A 237 -26.04 -16.31 1.72
C GLY A 237 -24.80 -15.66 1.10
N GLU A 238 -24.93 -15.02 -0.06
CA GLU A 238 -23.82 -14.31 -0.71
C GLU A 238 -23.78 -12.83 -0.32
N GLN A 239 -22.60 -12.24 -0.53
CA GLN A 239 -22.37 -10.82 -0.30
C GLN A 239 -23.20 -9.99 -1.30
N VAL A 240 -23.72 -8.86 -0.83
CA VAL A 240 -24.47 -7.90 -1.64
C VAL A 240 -23.58 -6.70 -1.88
N HIS A 241 -23.35 -6.39 -3.15
CA HIS A 241 -22.50 -5.28 -3.57
C HIS A 241 -23.32 -4.12 -4.12
N VAL A 242 -22.77 -2.91 -4.04
CA VAL A 242 -23.27 -1.75 -4.81
C VAL A 242 -23.17 -2.07 -6.30
N ALA A 243 -24.25 -1.86 -7.03
CA ALA A 243 -24.31 -2.14 -8.45
C ALA A 243 -23.68 -1.03 -9.31
N THR A 244 -23.31 -1.39 -10.54
CA THR A 244 -22.96 -0.42 -11.59
C THR A 244 -24.20 0.15 -12.27
N GLY A 245 -24.10 1.33 -12.87
CA GLY A 245 -25.12 1.94 -13.71
C GLY A 245 -25.88 3.08 -13.03
N ALA A 246 -26.39 4.01 -13.83
CA ALA A 246 -26.97 5.27 -13.35
C ALA A 246 -28.15 5.13 -12.38
N SER A 247 -28.88 4.00 -12.41
CA SER A 247 -30.01 3.73 -11.51
C SER A 247 -29.60 3.18 -10.14
N GLY A 248 -28.29 2.93 -9.92
CA GLY A 248 -27.76 2.29 -8.72
C GLY A 248 -28.44 0.97 -8.36
N GLY A 249 -28.21 0.50 -7.15
CA GLY A 249 -28.86 -0.71 -6.62
C GLY A 249 -27.86 -1.72 -6.11
N THR A 250 -28.28 -2.98 -6.09
CA THR A 250 -27.52 -4.09 -5.51
C THR A 250 -27.27 -5.18 -6.54
N GLN A 251 -26.18 -5.92 -6.38
CA GLN A 251 -25.87 -7.09 -7.20
C GLN A 251 -25.09 -8.15 -6.40
N THR A 252 -25.16 -9.40 -6.85
CA THR A 252 -24.42 -10.53 -6.24
C THR A 252 -22.95 -10.58 -6.65
N ALA A 253 -22.64 -10.31 -7.93
CA ALA A 253 -21.25 -10.37 -8.38
C ALA A 253 -20.50 -9.12 -7.93
N ALA A 254 -19.32 -9.26 -7.33
CA ALA A 254 -18.49 -8.11 -6.98
C ALA A 254 -18.12 -7.30 -8.24
N PRO A 255 -18.28 -5.96 -8.22
CA PRO A 255 -17.75 -5.11 -9.29
C PRO A 255 -16.24 -5.31 -9.45
N THR A 256 -15.76 -5.43 -10.69
CA THR A 256 -14.34 -5.56 -11.03
C THR A 256 -13.78 -4.27 -11.60
N TYR A 257 -12.45 -4.13 -11.63
CA TYR A 257 -11.75 -3.00 -12.29
C TYR A 257 -12.35 -2.70 -13.67
N PRO A 258 -12.61 -1.43 -14.02
CA PRO A 258 -12.18 -0.20 -13.33
C PRO A 258 -13.17 0.33 -12.26
N ASN A 259 -14.17 -0.46 -11.87
CA ASN A 259 -15.19 -0.04 -10.89
C ASN A 259 -14.65 -0.11 -9.44
N TYR A 260 -15.26 0.64 -8.54
CA TYR A 260 -14.97 0.65 -7.11
C TYR A 260 -15.95 -0.27 -6.35
N PRO A 261 -15.49 -1.45 -5.88
CA PRO A 261 -16.35 -2.36 -5.13
C PRO A 261 -16.62 -1.87 -3.70
N THR A 262 -17.90 -1.89 -3.32
CA THR A 262 -18.38 -1.69 -1.96
C THR A 262 -19.46 -2.71 -1.66
N ASP A 263 -19.33 -3.37 -0.52
CA ASP A 263 -20.32 -4.29 0.01
C ASP A 263 -21.31 -3.54 0.88
N VAL A 264 -22.58 -3.91 0.81
CA VAL A 264 -23.65 -3.33 1.64
C VAL A 264 -24.29 -4.34 2.58
N GLY A 265 -23.96 -5.63 2.48
CA GLY A 265 -24.46 -6.64 3.39
C GLY A 265 -24.43 -8.06 2.86
N ILE A 266 -25.26 -8.92 3.43
CA ILE A 266 -25.48 -10.32 3.01
C ILE A 266 -26.97 -10.50 2.71
N CYS A 267 -27.30 -11.16 1.61
CA CYS A 267 -28.69 -11.49 1.28
C CYS A 267 -29.16 -12.66 2.16
N LEU A 268 -30.21 -12.45 2.98
CA LEU A 268 -30.78 -13.49 3.83
C LEU A 268 -32.01 -14.15 3.21
N ILE A 269 -32.79 -13.39 2.45
CA ILE A 269 -33.95 -13.89 1.70
C ILE A 269 -33.91 -13.25 0.33
N SER A 270 -34.00 -14.06 -0.72
CA SER A 270 -34.14 -13.64 -2.12
C SER A 270 -35.61 -13.73 -2.52
N HIS A 271 -36.30 -12.58 -2.56
CA HIS A 271 -37.71 -12.48 -2.92
C HIS A 271 -38.03 -11.07 -3.43
N ALA A 272 -39.04 -10.94 -4.29
CA ALA A 272 -39.42 -9.67 -4.90
C ALA A 272 -40.16 -8.69 -3.95
N SER A 273 -40.45 -9.10 -2.72
CA SER A 273 -41.36 -8.34 -1.83
C SER A 273 -41.21 -8.64 -0.34
N THR A 274 -40.60 -9.77 0.00
CA THR A 274 -40.28 -10.16 1.38
C THR A 274 -38.77 -10.44 1.49
N GLY A 275 -38.00 -9.83 0.59
CA GLY A 275 -36.56 -9.96 0.55
C GLY A 275 -35.93 -9.34 1.80
N CYS A 276 -34.76 -9.83 2.16
CA CYS A 276 -34.08 -9.41 3.37
C CYS A 276 -32.57 -9.35 3.16
N ILE A 277 -31.95 -8.27 3.65
CA ILE A 277 -30.51 -8.06 3.65
C ILE A 277 -30.08 -7.78 5.08
N TYR A 278 -29.02 -8.44 5.55
CA TYR A 278 -28.29 -8.00 6.74
C TYR A 278 -27.26 -6.96 6.32
N VAL A 279 -27.55 -5.70 6.60
CA VAL A 279 -26.75 -4.54 6.24
C VAL A 279 -25.49 -4.50 7.09
N GLN A 280 -24.35 -4.53 6.40
CA GLN A 280 -23.05 -4.21 6.95
C GLN A 280 -22.19 -3.68 5.81
N VAL A 281 -21.94 -2.38 5.83
CA VAL A 281 -21.19 -1.72 4.78
C VAL A 281 -19.69 -1.97 4.93
N ARG A 282 -19.02 -2.32 3.82
CA ARG A 282 -17.55 -2.42 3.74
C ARG A 282 -17.08 -1.92 2.37
N SER A 283 -16.20 -0.91 2.36
CA SER A 283 -15.52 -0.47 1.15
C SER A 283 -14.28 -1.33 0.89
N HIS A 284 -14.05 -1.69 -0.37
CA HIS A 284 -12.86 -2.44 -0.81
C HIS A 284 -11.89 -1.58 -1.64
N SER A 285 -12.06 -0.26 -1.58
CA SER A 285 -11.19 0.71 -2.23
C SER A 285 -10.57 1.62 -1.17
N PHE A 286 -9.32 2.02 -1.38
CA PHE A 286 -8.54 2.81 -0.40
C PHE A 286 -7.77 3.91 -1.13
N GLU A 287 -7.71 5.13 -0.58
CA GLU A 287 -6.83 6.18 -1.13
C GLU A 287 -5.35 5.89 -0.85
N THR A 288 -5.06 5.30 0.32
CA THR A 288 -3.71 4.91 0.74
C THR A 288 -3.73 3.59 1.51
N ILE A 289 -2.66 2.81 1.40
CA ILE A 289 -2.50 1.55 2.14
C ILE A 289 -1.15 1.59 2.85
N ARG A 290 -1.16 1.41 4.18
CA ARG A 290 0.04 1.22 5.00
C ARG A 290 -0.06 -0.12 5.71
N VAL A 291 0.94 -0.98 5.51
CA VAL A 291 1.04 -2.27 6.18
C VAL A 291 2.31 -2.28 7.04
N SER A 292 2.17 -2.59 8.34
CA SER A 292 3.28 -2.64 9.29
C SER A 292 3.97 -4.00 9.35
N GLU A 293 3.36 -5.03 8.76
CA GLU A 293 3.82 -6.41 8.72
C GLU A 293 3.86 -6.94 7.28
N ASN A 294 3.98 -8.26 7.11
CA ASN A 294 4.02 -8.89 5.80
C ASN A 294 2.66 -8.82 5.09
N SER A 295 2.71 -8.61 3.77
CA SER A 295 1.53 -8.68 2.90
C SER A 295 1.64 -9.89 1.98
N HIS A 296 0.53 -10.57 1.73
CA HIS A 296 0.43 -11.69 0.80
C HIS A 296 -0.69 -11.42 -0.22
N PHE A 297 -0.43 -11.73 -1.49
CA PHE A 297 -1.39 -11.64 -2.59
C PHE A 297 -1.45 -12.99 -3.28
N ASP A 298 -2.62 -13.65 -3.28
CA ASP A 298 -2.79 -15.00 -3.83
C ASP A 298 -2.93 -15.00 -5.37
N ALA A 299 -3.38 -13.88 -5.93
CA ALA A 299 -3.57 -13.69 -7.36
C ALA A 299 -2.58 -12.65 -7.92
N ASP A 300 -2.69 -12.38 -9.21
CA ASP A 300 -1.81 -11.43 -9.90
C ASP A 300 -1.94 -10.01 -9.32
N VAL A 301 -0.79 -9.35 -9.18
CA VAL A 301 -0.72 -7.93 -8.80
C VAL A 301 -0.42 -7.11 -10.04
N THR A 302 -1.31 -6.18 -10.37
CA THR A 302 -1.11 -5.18 -11.44
C THR A 302 -0.94 -3.80 -10.81
N ILE A 303 0.09 -3.07 -11.23
CA ILE A 303 0.41 -1.72 -10.76
C ILE A 303 0.39 -0.80 -11.98
N ASP A 304 -0.61 0.09 -12.06
CA ASP A 304 -0.76 1.04 -13.18
C ASP A 304 0.26 2.20 -13.10
N GLY A 305 0.74 2.50 -11.89
CA GLY A 305 1.80 3.49 -11.64
C GLY A 305 3.20 2.87 -11.49
N ASP A 306 4.11 3.62 -10.90
CA ASP A 306 5.47 3.16 -10.64
C ASP A 306 5.56 2.25 -9.40
N LEU A 307 6.44 1.25 -9.44
CA LEU A 307 6.82 0.43 -8.30
C LEU A 307 8.20 0.85 -7.78
N THR A 308 8.24 1.45 -6.61
CA THR A 308 9.49 1.79 -5.90
C THR A 308 9.67 0.86 -4.69
N VAL A 309 10.83 0.21 -4.61
CA VAL A 309 11.21 -0.66 -3.48
C VAL A 309 12.37 -0.03 -2.72
N ASN A 310 12.09 0.53 -1.55
CA ASN A 310 13.10 1.18 -0.69
C ASN A 310 13.89 0.18 0.17
N GLY A 311 13.48 -1.09 0.21
CA GLY A 311 14.23 -2.14 0.87
C GLY A 311 15.57 -2.42 0.19
N THR A 312 16.44 -3.21 0.82
CA THR A 312 17.77 -3.51 0.29
C THR A 312 17.79 -4.59 -0.79
N GLN A 313 16.68 -5.32 -0.97
CA GLN A 313 16.60 -6.47 -1.88
C GLN A 313 15.23 -6.60 -2.52
N THR A 314 15.22 -7.06 -3.78
CA THR A 314 14.04 -7.60 -4.46
C THR A 314 14.35 -9.04 -4.85
N ILE A 315 13.63 -10.00 -4.25
CA ILE A 315 13.81 -11.43 -4.53
C ILE A 315 12.59 -11.92 -5.30
N THR A 316 12.82 -12.38 -6.54
CA THR A 316 11.74 -12.87 -7.42
C THR A 316 12.03 -14.31 -7.84
N ASN A 317 11.16 -15.24 -7.45
CA ASN A 317 11.20 -16.61 -7.94
C ASN A 317 10.26 -16.77 -9.14
N SER A 318 10.79 -16.55 -10.34
CA SER A 318 10.01 -16.59 -11.59
C SER A 318 10.73 -17.38 -12.67
N ASN A 319 9.95 -17.98 -13.59
CA ASN A 319 10.52 -18.63 -14.77
C ASN A 319 11.06 -17.63 -15.79
N ASN A 320 10.53 -16.40 -15.81
CA ASN A 320 10.91 -15.36 -16.75
C ASN A 320 10.68 -13.96 -16.16
N ILE A 321 11.54 -13.01 -16.54
CA ILE A 321 11.37 -11.58 -16.31
C ILE A 321 11.25 -10.91 -17.67
N ALA A 322 10.07 -10.35 -17.97
CA ALA A 322 9.81 -9.62 -19.21
C ALA A 322 9.75 -8.12 -18.91
N LEU A 323 10.61 -7.35 -19.59
CA LEU A 323 10.65 -5.89 -19.49
C LEU A 323 10.44 -5.32 -20.90
N SER A 324 9.53 -4.36 -21.03
CA SER A 324 9.26 -3.70 -22.32
C SER A 324 10.28 -2.59 -22.63
N GLY A 325 10.92 -2.02 -21.60
CA GLY A 325 11.93 -0.99 -21.73
C GLY A 325 13.23 -1.48 -22.39
N SER A 326 13.93 -0.57 -23.07
CA SER A 326 15.17 -0.90 -23.81
C SER A 326 16.41 -1.11 -22.92
N PHE A 327 16.39 -0.61 -21.68
CA PHE A 327 17.55 -0.60 -20.79
C PHE A 327 17.18 -1.04 -19.37
N ASN A 328 18.08 -1.83 -18.78
CA ASN A 328 18.16 -2.01 -17.33
C ASN A 328 19.23 -1.06 -16.80
N TYR A 329 18.83 -0.09 -15.98
CA TYR A 329 19.73 0.92 -15.45
C TYR A 329 20.17 0.57 -14.04
N PHE A 330 21.39 0.05 -13.92
CA PHE A 330 21.96 -0.38 -12.64
C PHE A 330 22.68 0.79 -11.94
N ASN A 331 22.76 0.73 -10.60
CA ASN A 331 23.44 1.73 -9.77
C ASN A 331 22.91 3.18 -9.94
N SER A 332 21.63 3.36 -10.26
CA SER A 332 21.01 4.67 -10.47
C SER A 332 20.23 5.21 -9.25
N GLY A 333 20.21 4.47 -8.14
CA GLY A 333 19.52 4.86 -6.92
C GLY A 333 20.18 6.03 -6.20
N ASP A 334 19.51 6.53 -5.16
CA ASP A 334 20.04 7.59 -4.30
C ASP A 334 21.37 7.17 -3.67
N THR A 335 22.39 8.02 -3.75
CA THR A 335 23.73 7.74 -3.17
C THR A 335 24.08 8.66 -2.00
N ILE A 336 23.08 9.38 -1.49
CA ILE A 336 23.16 10.16 -0.27
C ILE A 336 22.52 9.37 0.88
N THR A 337 23.13 9.42 2.06
CA THR A 337 22.61 8.77 3.25
C THR A 337 21.27 9.37 3.69
N SER A 338 20.43 8.56 4.34
CA SER A 338 19.21 9.05 4.97
C SER A 338 19.53 10.20 5.93
N PRO A 339 18.72 11.27 5.95
CA PRO A 339 19.03 12.43 6.75
C PRO A 339 19.05 12.09 8.25
N THR A 340 20.05 12.60 8.94
CA THR A 340 20.07 12.61 10.41
C THR A 340 19.47 13.92 10.89
N PHE A 341 18.29 13.85 11.52
CA PHE A 341 17.58 15.00 12.07
C PHE A 341 18.11 15.42 13.44
N THR A 342 18.10 16.72 13.69
CA THR A 342 18.29 17.33 15.02
C THR A 342 17.36 18.52 15.12
N GLY A 343 16.36 18.42 16.00
CA GLY A 343 15.32 19.44 16.11
C GLY A 343 14.16 18.99 17.01
N THR A 344 13.12 19.82 17.04
CA THR A 344 11.88 19.55 17.80
C THR A 344 10.60 19.71 16.99
N GLY A 345 10.68 20.26 15.77
CA GLY A 345 9.56 20.26 14.83
C GLY A 345 9.41 18.95 14.07
N LEU A 346 8.66 19.00 12.96
CA LEU A 346 8.44 17.85 12.09
C LEU A 346 9.76 17.34 11.49
N ASP A 347 9.94 16.02 11.50
CA ASP A 347 11.05 15.31 10.87
C ASP A 347 10.52 14.49 9.69
N ASP A 348 10.35 15.15 8.56
CA ASP A 348 9.74 14.59 7.36
C ASP A 348 10.49 15.00 6.08
N MET A 349 11.71 15.50 6.23
CA MET A 349 12.61 15.76 5.13
C MET A 349 13.34 14.48 4.71
N GLU A 350 13.44 14.27 3.40
CA GLU A 350 14.25 13.23 2.78
C GLU A 350 15.29 13.85 1.83
N PHE A 351 16.52 13.36 1.91
CA PHE A 351 17.48 13.57 0.82
C PHE A 351 17.17 12.63 -0.34
N LYS A 352 17.31 13.14 -1.57
CA LYS A 352 17.11 12.42 -2.82
C LYS A 352 18.28 12.69 -3.77
N GLY A 353 18.46 11.79 -4.73
CA GLY A 353 19.35 11.99 -5.86
C GLY A 353 20.61 11.14 -5.85
N HIS A 354 21.10 10.91 -7.06
CA HIS A 354 22.37 10.25 -7.33
C HIS A 354 23.48 11.31 -7.39
N TYR A 355 24.50 11.15 -6.56
CA TYR A 355 25.58 12.12 -6.42
C TYR A 355 26.50 12.11 -7.63
N THR A 356 26.63 13.27 -8.29
CA THR A 356 27.46 13.46 -9.49
C THR A 356 28.79 14.14 -9.19
N GLY A 357 29.03 14.54 -7.94
CA GLY A 357 30.26 15.19 -7.52
C GLY A 357 31.44 14.22 -7.44
N THR A 358 32.65 14.76 -7.29
CA THR A 358 33.90 13.98 -7.26
C THR A 358 34.46 13.77 -5.86
N THR A 359 33.95 14.49 -4.85
CA THR A 359 34.46 14.46 -3.48
C THR A 359 33.76 13.38 -2.66
N SER A 360 34.54 12.51 -2.02
CA SER A 360 34.02 11.49 -1.10
C SER A 360 33.58 12.11 0.23
N ASN A 361 32.51 11.55 0.82
CA ASN A 361 31.94 11.96 2.11
C ASN A 361 31.57 13.45 2.18
N LYS A 362 31.07 14.01 1.07
CA LYS A 362 30.59 15.39 1.04
C LYS A 362 29.30 15.49 1.84
N SER A 363 29.28 16.37 2.84
CA SER A 363 28.13 16.58 3.71
C SER A 363 27.20 17.64 3.12
N PHE A 364 25.90 17.44 3.28
CA PHE A 364 24.86 18.39 2.94
C PHE A 364 24.06 18.69 4.21
N TYR A 365 23.99 19.96 4.57
CA TYR A 365 23.29 20.45 5.75
C TYR A 365 22.11 21.30 5.30
N VAL A 366 20.93 21.00 5.81
CA VAL A 366 19.69 21.73 5.53
C VAL A 366 19.13 22.17 6.87
N GLN A 367 18.76 23.44 7.01
CA GLN A 367 18.25 23.99 8.26
C GLN A 367 17.09 24.94 8.00
N ILE A 368 16.03 24.85 8.81
CA ILE A 368 14.92 25.80 8.77
C ILE A 368 15.43 27.18 9.20
N ASP A 369 15.25 28.18 8.35
CA ASP A 369 15.68 29.56 8.60
C ASP A 369 14.53 30.56 8.75
N SER A 370 13.29 30.16 8.40
CA SER A 370 12.09 30.85 8.85
C SER A 370 10.91 29.88 8.98
N SER A 371 10.08 30.09 10.02
CA SER A 371 8.86 29.33 10.26
C SER A 371 7.68 30.27 10.51
N HIS A 372 7.02 30.73 9.44
CA HIS A 372 5.87 31.65 9.58
C HIS A 372 4.80 31.52 8.48
N GLY A 373 3.57 31.25 8.91
CA GLY A 373 2.34 31.63 8.22
C GLY A 373 1.78 30.59 7.26
N ASN A 374 2.41 30.41 6.10
CA ASN A 374 1.90 29.55 5.02
C ASN A 374 2.82 28.36 4.77
N ASP A 375 4.07 28.61 4.38
CA ASP A 375 5.11 27.59 4.14
C ASP A 375 6.39 27.99 4.88
N ASP A 376 7.09 27.02 5.46
CA ASP A 376 8.39 27.23 6.09
C ASP A 376 9.47 27.44 5.01
N THR A 377 10.60 28.05 5.39
CA THR A 377 11.77 28.17 4.51
C THR A 377 13.01 27.52 5.09
N PHE A 378 13.90 27.07 4.22
CA PHE A 378 15.19 26.52 4.59
C PHE A 378 16.36 27.26 3.97
N LYS A 379 17.53 27.08 4.60
CA LYS A 379 18.86 27.36 4.06
C LYS A 379 19.66 26.08 4.01
N TRP A 380 20.69 26.04 3.17
CA TRP A 380 21.56 24.88 3.09
C TRP A 380 23.05 25.24 2.92
N SER A 381 23.90 24.28 3.25
CA SER A 381 25.36 24.43 3.31
C SER A 381 26.04 23.06 3.13
N THR A 382 27.30 23.05 2.68
CA THR A 382 28.14 21.84 2.65
C THR A 382 29.22 21.79 3.73
N ASP A 383 29.36 22.86 4.51
CA ASP A 383 30.42 23.04 5.51
C ASP A 383 29.86 23.39 6.91
N ASN A 384 28.63 22.94 7.18
CA ASN A 384 27.91 23.15 8.43
C ASN A 384 27.69 24.65 8.76
N PHE A 385 27.27 25.40 7.74
CA PHE A 385 26.94 26.82 7.81
C PHE A 385 28.12 27.73 8.18
N ALA A 386 29.36 27.30 7.89
CA ALA A 386 30.48 28.24 7.84
C ALA A 386 30.36 29.13 6.58
N THR A 387 29.91 28.54 5.46
CA THR A 387 29.28 29.22 4.32
C THR A 387 27.84 28.76 4.16
N THR A 388 27.00 29.59 3.55
CA THR A 388 25.61 29.25 3.23
C THR A 388 25.42 29.40 1.73
N GLU A 389 24.94 28.34 1.09
CA GLU A 389 24.81 28.27 -0.37
C GLU A 389 23.50 28.93 -0.85
N ALA A 390 22.41 28.77 -0.08
CA ALA A 390 21.16 29.51 -0.28
C ALA A 390 20.42 29.71 1.05
N THR A 391 19.59 30.76 1.14
CA THR A 391 18.72 31.07 2.28
C THR A 391 17.31 31.40 1.80
N LEU A 392 16.33 31.31 2.71
CA LEU A 392 14.93 31.63 2.47
C LEU A 392 14.33 30.86 1.29
N VAL A 393 14.76 29.60 1.11
CA VAL A 393 14.21 28.71 0.09
C VAL A 393 12.88 28.18 0.60
N THR A 394 11.78 28.58 -0.04
CA THR A 394 10.42 28.13 0.31
C THR A 394 10.27 26.63 0.12
N ILE A 395 9.72 25.93 1.12
CA ILE A 395 9.39 24.50 1.01
C ILE A 395 8.13 24.34 0.16
N THR A 396 8.22 23.57 -0.93
CA THR A 396 7.11 23.43 -1.90
C THR A 396 6.42 22.06 -1.86
N GLY A 397 6.96 21.11 -1.10
CA GLY A 397 6.51 19.70 -1.10
C GLY A 397 7.02 18.86 -2.28
N ALA A 398 7.59 19.51 -3.31
CA ALA A 398 8.28 18.85 -4.41
C ALA A 398 9.78 18.67 -4.10
N GLU A 399 10.48 17.89 -4.92
CA GLU A 399 11.95 17.82 -4.84
C GLU A 399 12.58 19.17 -5.21
N GLN A 400 13.47 19.66 -4.36
CA GLN A 400 14.17 20.93 -4.52
C GLN A 400 15.68 20.67 -4.58
N THR A 401 16.27 20.99 -5.73
CA THR A 401 17.68 20.73 -6.03
C THR A 401 18.61 21.57 -5.15
N LEU A 402 19.66 20.92 -4.63
CA LEU A 402 20.80 21.55 -3.98
C LEU A 402 21.94 21.68 -5.01
N GLU A 403 22.95 20.80 -4.93
CA GLU A 403 24.06 20.70 -5.88
C GLU A 403 24.49 19.24 -6.09
N ASP A 404 25.32 19.00 -7.11
CA ASP A 404 25.89 17.67 -7.43
C ASP A 404 24.86 16.53 -7.54
N GLY A 405 23.68 16.84 -8.10
CA GLY A 405 22.60 15.87 -8.29
C GLY A 405 21.78 15.57 -7.03
N ILE A 406 22.13 16.18 -5.89
CA ILE A 406 21.40 16.01 -4.63
C ILE A 406 20.25 17.01 -4.53
N SER A 407 19.10 16.53 -4.06
CA SER A 407 17.90 17.32 -3.79
C SER A 407 17.34 16.97 -2.41
N VAL A 408 16.43 17.81 -1.94
CA VAL A 408 15.65 17.57 -0.72
C VAL A 408 14.17 17.54 -1.05
N LYS A 409 13.39 16.76 -0.30
CA LYS A 409 11.94 16.78 -0.35
C LYS A 409 11.39 16.80 1.07
N PHE A 410 10.42 17.67 1.33
CA PHE A 410 9.67 17.69 2.59
C PHE A 410 8.25 17.18 2.31
N ASN A 411 7.71 16.35 3.19
CA ASN A 411 6.35 15.82 3.01
C ASN A 411 5.27 16.84 3.40
N ALA A 412 5.55 17.73 4.35
CA ALA A 412 4.75 18.89 4.72
C ALA A 412 5.46 20.18 4.29
N THR A 413 4.69 21.20 3.90
CA THR A 413 5.26 22.52 3.59
C THR A 413 5.37 23.45 4.80
N SER A 414 4.74 23.08 5.92
CA SER A 414 4.75 23.85 7.17
C SER A 414 4.72 22.93 8.41
N GLY A 415 5.07 23.49 9.57
CA GLY A 415 5.04 22.79 10.86
C GLY A 415 6.43 22.45 11.42
N HIS A 416 7.49 22.87 10.75
CA HIS A 416 8.86 22.75 11.22
C HIS A 416 9.20 23.89 12.20
N VAL A 417 10.24 23.71 13.00
CA VAL A 417 10.70 24.71 13.99
C VAL A 417 11.99 25.37 13.49
N LEU A 418 12.14 26.67 13.78
CA LEU A 418 13.35 27.41 13.43
C LEU A 418 14.61 26.72 13.98
N ASN A 419 15.62 26.54 13.12
CA ASN A 419 16.88 25.82 13.37
C ASN A 419 16.82 24.30 13.40
N ASP A 420 15.65 23.68 13.20
CA ASP A 420 15.56 22.26 12.87
C ASP A 420 16.49 21.96 11.70
N LYS A 421 17.29 20.89 11.82
CA LYS A 421 18.42 20.64 10.93
C LYS A 421 18.53 19.17 10.57
N TRP A 422 18.87 18.92 9.31
CA TRP A 422 19.18 17.61 8.78
C TRP A 422 20.58 17.60 8.18
N VAL A 423 21.25 16.45 8.27
CA VAL A 423 22.53 16.21 7.61
C VAL A 423 22.52 14.87 6.88
N GLY A 424 23.02 14.89 5.64
CA GLY A 424 23.26 13.70 4.82
C GLY A 424 24.68 13.77 4.26
N THR A 425 25.24 12.61 3.94
CA THR A 425 26.56 12.47 3.33
C THR A 425 26.46 11.70 2.03
N ALA A 426 27.13 12.21 1.00
CA ALA A 426 27.19 11.56 -0.31
C ALA A 426 28.64 11.27 -0.72
N SER A 427 28.83 10.19 -1.47
CA SER A 427 30.12 9.81 -2.05
C SER A 427 29.93 9.36 -3.49
N PRO A 428 30.94 9.51 -4.38
CA PRO A 428 30.88 8.94 -5.71
C PRO A 428 30.74 7.40 -5.62
N SER A 429 29.78 6.83 -6.33
CA SER A 429 29.60 5.38 -6.43
C SER A 429 30.47 4.82 -7.57
N ASN A 430 31.72 4.45 -7.25
CA ASN A 430 32.64 3.80 -8.19
C ASN A 430 32.89 2.36 -7.76
N VAL A 431 31.90 1.51 -7.98
CA VAL A 431 31.89 0.09 -7.60
C VAL A 431 31.67 -0.80 -8.83
N ASP A 432 32.12 -2.04 -8.74
CA ASP A 432 31.88 -3.04 -9.78
C ASP A 432 30.38 -3.18 -10.05
N THR A 433 29.99 -3.26 -11.32
CA THR A 433 28.58 -3.35 -11.74
C THR A 433 28.40 -4.38 -12.83
N GLY A 434 27.40 -5.24 -12.71
CA GLY A 434 27.26 -6.37 -13.62
C GLY A 434 26.06 -7.24 -13.31
N ILE A 435 26.05 -8.40 -13.98
CA ILE A 435 25.01 -9.41 -13.83
C ILE A 435 25.69 -10.73 -13.47
N ALA A 436 25.19 -11.36 -12.41
CA ALA A 436 25.64 -12.67 -11.96
C ALA A 436 24.45 -13.65 -11.85
N SER A 437 24.74 -14.93 -11.95
CA SER A 437 23.80 -16.03 -11.75
C SER A 437 24.45 -17.11 -10.89
N ASN A 438 23.63 -17.77 -10.09
CA ASN A 438 24.03 -18.99 -9.41
C ASN A 438 24.23 -20.10 -10.45
N ARG A 439 25.28 -20.90 -10.27
CA ARG A 439 25.58 -22.11 -11.04
C ARG A 439 25.93 -23.22 -10.08
N ASN A 440 25.33 -24.40 -10.27
CA ASN A 440 25.73 -25.60 -9.54
C ASN A 440 26.13 -26.68 -10.55
N THR A 441 27.39 -27.07 -10.51
CA THR A 441 27.96 -28.08 -11.43
C THR A 441 27.77 -29.51 -10.92
N GLY A 442 27.15 -29.70 -9.75
CA GLY A 442 26.88 -31.00 -9.15
C GLY A 442 28.17 -31.79 -8.87
N THR A 443 28.12 -33.11 -9.06
CA THR A 443 29.27 -34.02 -8.85
C THR A 443 30.31 -33.97 -9.98
N SER A 444 30.02 -33.26 -11.08
CA SER A 444 30.90 -33.17 -12.25
C SER A 444 31.83 -31.94 -12.25
N GLY A 445 31.73 -31.06 -11.25
CA GLY A 445 32.55 -29.86 -11.15
C GLY A 445 32.79 -29.41 -9.71
N ILE A 446 33.02 -28.11 -9.51
CA ILE A 446 33.37 -27.50 -8.23
C ILE A 446 32.17 -27.32 -7.25
N GLY A 447 30.96 -27.72 -7.64
CA GLY A 447 29.74 -27.53 -6.85
C GLY A 447 29.04 -26.19 -7.11
N TYR A 448 28.57 -25.54 -6.04
CA TYR A 448 27.89 -24.23 -6.08
C TYR A 448 28.88 -23.09 -6.26
N THR A 449 28.60 -22.21 -7.21
CA THR A 449 29.43 -21.03 -7.55
C THR A 449 28.56 -19.97 -8.23
N HIS A 450 29.09 -18.78 -8.46
CA HIS A 450 28.48 -17.76 -9.30
C HIS A 450 29.20 -17.65 -10.64
N ILE A 451 28.45 -17.28 -11.68
CA ILE A 451 28.97 -16.94 -13.02
C ILE A 451 28.41 -15.59 -13.44
N GLY A 452 29.11 -14.87 -14.29
CA GLY A 452 28.60 -13.60 -14.76
C GLY A 452 29.58 -12.77 -15.56
N PHE A 453 29.20 -11.52 -15.74
CA PHE A 453 30.07 -10.49 -16.29
C PHE A 453 29.82 -9.18 -15.56
N TYR A 454 30.86 -8.39 -15.38
CA TYR A 454 30.79 -7.11 -14.69
C TYR A 454 31.83 -6.14 -15.26
N TYR A 455 31.58 -4.85 -15.07
CA TYR A 455 32.58 -3.81 -15.28
C TYR A 455 33.42 -3.70 -14.01
N ASP A 456 34.70 -4.07 -14.13
CA ASP A 456 35.68 -3.99 -13.07
C ASP A 456 36.25 -2.56 -13.03
N VAL A 457 35.90 -1.80 -11.99
CA VAL A 457 36.33 -0.41 -11.87
C VAL A 457 37.83 -0.27 -11.58
N SER A 458 38.45 -1.30 -11.01
CA SER A 458 39.88 -1.29 -10.67
C SER A 458 40.76 -1.41 -11.91
N SER A 459 40.30 -2.16 -12.91
CA SER A 459 41.02 -2.40 -14.16
C SER A 459 40.46 -1.61 -15.35
N ASN A 460 39.24 -1.08 -15.25
CA ASN A 460 38.49 -0.42 -16.33
C ASN A 460 38.17 -1.34 -17.52
N TYR A 461 37.83 -2.60 -17.23
CA TYR A 461 37.44 -3.58 -18.25
C TYR A 461 36.13 -4.27 -17.90
N TRP A 462 35.43 -4.71 -18.95
CA TRP A 462 34.42 -5.75 -18.79
C TRP A 462 35.12 -7.09 -18.57
N THR A 463 34.79 -7.73 -17.45
CA THR A 463 35.39 -8.98 -17.00
C THR A 463 34.32 -10.06 -16.94
N LEU A 464 34.60 -11.21 -17.55
CA LEU A 464 33.78 -12.41 -17.43
C LEU A 464 34.39 -13.33 -16.36
N PHE A 465 33.54 -13.96 -15.57
CA PHE A 465 33.95 -14.98 -14.59
C PHE A 465 33.02 -16.19 -14.67
N ASP A 466 33.59 -17.38 -14.50
CA ASP A 466 32.85 -18.64 -14.54
C ASP A 466 32.86 -19.40 -13.21
N GLU A 467 33.61 -18.91 -12.22
CA GLU A 467 33.59 -19.37 -10.84
C GLU A 467 33.85 -18.22 -9.86
N TYR A 468 33.00 -18.07 -8.85
CA TYR A 468 33.18 -17.18 -7.69
C TYR A 468 32.24 -17.63 -6.56
N SER A 469 32.76 -18.13 -5.43
CA SER A 469 31.92 -18.65 -4.34
C SER A 469 31.27 -17.60 -3.44
N PRO A 470 31.89 -16.44 -3.15
CA PRO A 470 31.23 -15.40 -2.36
C PRO A 470 30.00 -14.82 -3.09
N GLU A 471 29.06 -14.26 -2.32
CA GLU A 471 27.92 -13.55 -2.90
C GLU A 471 28.42 -12.32 -3.68
N PRO A 472 28.02 -12.12 -4.95
CA PRO A 472 28.43 -10.96 -5.76
C PRO A 472 27.77 -9.66 -5.27
N THR A 473 28.22 -9.12 -4.13
CA THR A 473 27.77 -7.83 -3.59
C THR A 473 28.93 -6.84 -3.54
N GLY A 474 28.98 -5.88 -4.48
CA GLY A 474 30.03 -4.87 -4.55
C GLY A 474 31.27 -5.35 -5.32
N THR A 475 32.47 -5.03 -4.82
CA THR A 475 33.74 -5.35 -5.48
C THR A 475 34.01 -6.85 -5.54
N ILE A 476 34.33 -7.36 -6.73
CA ILE A 476 34.68 -8.76 -6.95
C ILE A 476 36.16 -9.00 -6.61
N ASP A 477 36.42 -9.86 -5.63
CA ASP A 477 37.77 -10.25 -5.26
C ASP A 477 38.35 -11.28 -6.25
N VAL A 478 39.09 -10.78 -7.25
CA VAL A 478 39.78 -11.62 -8.24
C VAL A 478 40.95 -12.43 -7.66
N ALA A 479 41.42 -12.13 -6.45
CA ALA A 479 42.44 -12.90 -5.75
C ALA A 479 41.84 -14.02 -4.89
N HIS A 480 40.50 -14.10 -4.79
CA HIS A 480 39.83 -15.15 -4.05
C HIS A 480 40.17 -16.52 -4.65
N ALA A 481 40.43 -17.51 -3.79
CA ALA A 481 40.92 -18.83 -4.22
C ALA A 481 39.95 -19.59 -5.14
N SER A 482 38.67 -19.22 -5.14
CA SER A 482 37.64 -19.81 -6.02
C SER A 482 37.44 -19.03 -7.33
N PHE A 483 38.11 -17.90 -7.53
CA PHE A 483 37.84 -17.04 -8.68
C PHE A 483 38.48 -17.62 -9.94
N SER A 484 37.71 -17.64 -11.03
CA SER A 484 38.18 -18.03 -12.35
C SER A 484 37.61 -17.11 -13.43
N TYR A 485 38.45 -16.73 -14.40
CA TYR A 485 38.03 -15.96 -15.57
C TYR A 485 37.23 -16.82 -16.53
N GLY A 486 36.11 -16.26 -17.00
CA GLY A 486 35.22 -16.92 -17.95
C GLY A 486 35.71 -16.81 -19.40
N THR A 487 35.36 -17.82 -20.21
CA THR A 487 35.59 -17.81 -21.66
C THR A 487 34.37 -17.29 -22.42
N LEU A 488 34.59 -16.48 -23.46
CA LEU A 488 33.54 -15.95 -24.33
C LEU A 488 33.47 -16.75 -25.63
N LYS A 489 32.28 -17.28 -25.96
CA LYS A 489 31.98 -17.83 -27.28
C LYS A 489 31.12 -16.84 -28.07
N ALA A 490 31.70 -16.23 -29.10
CA ALA A 490 31.04 -15.27 -29.96
C ALA A 490 31.21 -15.66 -31.44
N ASP A 491 30.24 -15.28 -32.29
CA ASP A 491 30.32 -15.48 -33.75
C ASP A 491 31.30 -14.49 -34.39
N THR A 492 31.13 -13.19 -34.11
CA THR A 492 32.02 -12.12 -34.56
C THR A 492 32.37 -11.19 -33.39
N VAL A 493 33.64 -10.80 -33.28
CA VAL A 493 34.13 -9.78 -32.33
C VAL A 493 34.72 -8.61 -33.13
N ILE A 494 34.28 -7.39 -32.84
CA ILE A 494 34.80 -6.16 -33.45
C ILE A 494 35.49 -5.35 -32.36
N ALA A 495 36.81 -5.50 -32.22
CA ALA A 495 37.61 -4.81 -31.21
C ALA A 495 39.09 -4.70 -31.63
N ASN A 496 39.82 -3.75 -31.03
CA ASN A 496 41.27 -3.77 -31.07
C ASN A 496 41.79 -4.86 -30.13
N VAL A 497 42.62 -5.76 -30.63
CA VAL A 497 43.30 -6.76 -29.80
C VAL A 497 44.69 -6.23 -29.45
N THR A 498 44.94 -5.96 -28.17
CA THR A 498 46.27 -5.60 -27.65
C THR A 498 46.79 -6.77 -26.82
N GLY A 499 47.85 -7.43 -27.28
CA GLY A 499 48.45 -8.59 -26.61
C GLY A 499 48.59 -9.82 -27.52
N ASN A 500 48.86 -10.98 -26.93
CA ASN A 500 49.02 -12.23 -27.65
C ASN A 500 47.65 -12.78 -28.11
N LEU A 501 47.49 -13.00 -29.41
CA LEU A 501 46.42 -13.85 -29.92
C LEU A 501 46.90 -15.30 -29.93
N THR A 502 46.34 -16.14 -29.07
CA THR A 502 46.64 -17.57 -29.03
C THR A 502 45.53 -18.35 -29.72
N GLY A 503 45.85 -19.10 -30.77
CA GLY A 503 44.88 -19.88 -31.56
C GLY A 503 44.94 -19.58 -33.06
N ASN A 504 43.98 -20.10 -33.81
CA ASN A 504 43.90 -19.86 -35.25
C ASN A 504 43.21 -18.52 -35.52
N SER A 505 43.90 -17.63 -36.24
CA SER A 505 43.27 -16.46 -36.86
C SER A 505 43.05 -16.75 -38.34
N SER A 506 41.90 -16.36 -38.88
CA SER A 506 41.56 -16.52 -40.29
C SER A 506 40.95 -15.22 -40.80
N GLY A 507 41.40 -14.75 -41.97
CA GLY A 507 40.93 -13.50 -42.58
C GLY A 507 42.08 -12.64 -43.12
N THR A 508 41.74 -11.42 -43.55
CA THR A 508 42.73 -10.44 -44.02
C THR A 508 43.33 -9.69 -42.84
N HIS A 509 44.63 -9.85 -42.62
CA HIS A 509 45.38 -9.01 -41.70
C HIS A 509 45.92 -7.78 -42.46
N THR A 510 45.49 -6.58 -42.05
CA THR A 510 46.00 -5.32 -42.61
C THR A 510 46.88 -4.63 -41.58
N GLY A 511 48.13 -4.31 -41.93
CA GLY A 511 49.10 -3.66 -41.04
C GLY A 511 50.33 -4.54 -40.80
N ALA A 512 51.31 -4.00 -40.06
CA ALA A 512 52.52 -4.73 -39.70
C ALA A 512 52.18 -5.89 -38.75
N VAL A 513 52.70 -7.08 -39.05
CA VAL A 513 52.68 -8.22 -38.14
C VAL A 513 54.04 -8.25 -37.44
N THR A 514 54.06 -7.83 -36.18
CA THR A 514 55.28 -7.73 -35.37
C THR A 514 55.32 -8.87 -34.36
N GLY A 515 56.29 -9.78 -34.50
CA GLY A 515 56.43 -10.99 -33.69
C GLY A 515 56.70 -12.24 -34.55
N ASN A 516 57.07 -13.35 -33.90
CA ASN A 516 57.30 -14.62 -34.59
C ASN A 516 55.96 -15.21 -35.05
N VAL A 517 55.90 -15.62 -36.33
CA VAL A 517 54.73 -16.34 -36.88
C VAL A 517 55.08 -17.82 -36.93
N THR A 518 54.41 -18.62 -36.10
CA THR A 518 54.55 -20.08 -36.06
C THR A 518 53.32 -20.71 -36.72
N GLY A 519 53.49 -21.33 -37.89
CA GLY A 519 52.40 -21.90 -38.70
C GLY A 519 52.42 -21.42 -40.16
N ASN A 520 51.58 -22.02 -41.00
CA ASN A 520 51.48 -21.64 -42.42
C ASN A 520 50.77 -20.29 -42.57
N VAL A 521 51.33 -19.40 -43.40
CA VAL A 521 50.69 -18.16 -43.81
C VAL A 521 50.07 -18.38 -45.19
N THR A 522 48.74 -18.43 -45.23
CA THR A 522 47.97 -18.64 -46.47
C THR A 522 47.18 -17.38 -46.79
N GLY A 523 47.56 -16.67 -47.86
CA GLY A 523 46.97 -15.39 -48.26
C GLY A 523 48.03 -14.29 -48.51
N ASN A 524 47.59 -13.12 -49.00
CA ASN A 524 48.48 -12.00 -49.24
C ASN A 524 48.78 -11.24 -47.92
N VAL A 525 50.05 -10.94 -47.65
CA VAL A 525 50.46 -10.07 -46.53
C VAL A 525 50.77 -8.68 -47.08
N THR A 526 50.06 -7.66 -46.60
CA THR A 526 50.30 -6.25 -46.97
C THR A 526 50.79 -5.50 -45.74
N GLY A 527 52.09 -5.22 -45.68
CA GLY A 527 52.80 -4.66 -44.51
C GLY A 527 54.14 -5.35 -44.25
N ASP A 528 54.98 -4.74 -43.42
CA ASP A 528 56.25 -5.34 -42.99
C ASP A 528 56.00 -6.51 -42.01
N LEU A 529 56.75 -7.59 -42.20
CA LEU A 529 56.78 -8.75 -41.32
C LEU A 529 58.12 -8.76 -40.57
N THR A 530 58.07 -8.55 -39.26
CA THR A 530 59.27 -8.46 -38.40
C THR A 530 59.23 -9.59 -37.37
N GLY A 531 60.12 -10.58 -37.53
CA GLY A 531 60.15 -11.82 -36.75
C GLY A 531 60.47 -13.05 -37.62
N ASP A 532 60.74 -14.20 -37.00
CA ASP A 532 60.94 -15.46 -37.74
C ASP A 532 59.60 -16.02 -38.21
N VAL A 533 59.57 -16.52 -39.46
CA VAL A 533 58.42 -17.25 -40.02
C VAL A 533 58.80 -18.73 -40.14
N THR A 534 58.09 -19.57 -39.39
CA THR A 534 58.28 -21.02 -39.41
C THR A 534 57.01 -21.68 -39.95
N GLY A 535 57.02 -22.05 -41.24
CA GLY A 535 55.87 -22.60 -41.98
C GLY A 535 55.89 -22.24 -43.47
N ASP A 536 54.99 -22.82 -44.26
CA ASP A 536 54.85 -22.47 -45.68
C ASP A 536 54.20 -21.09 -45.84
N LEU A 537 54.76 -20.28 -46.74
CA LEU A 537 54.21 -18.97 -47.11
C LEU A 537 53.63 -19.06 -48.52
N THR A 538 52.30 -18.94 -48.62
CA THR A 538 51.56 -19.05 -49.88
C THR A 538 50.74 -17.78 -50.13
N GLY A 539 51.18 -16.95 -51.08
CA GLY A 539 50.57 -15.64 -51.40
C GLY A 539 51.62 -14.57 -51.73
N SER A 540 51.20 -13.35 -52.06
CA SER A 540 52.13 -12.22 -52.27
C SER A 540 52.44 -11.51 -50.95
N VAL A 541 53.73 -11.27 -50.66
CA VAL A 541 54.16 -10.35 -49.61
C VAL A 541 54.47 -8.99 -50.24
N SER A 542 53.80 -7.94 -49.76
CA SER A 542 54.07 -6.56 -50.13
C SER A 542 54.55 -5.80 -48.88
N GLY A 543 55.85 -5.86 -48.60
CA GLY A 543 56.54 -5.29 -47.44
C GLY A 543 57.92 -5.94 -47.23
N ASN A 544 58.69 -5.46 -46.25
CA ASN A 544 59.96 -6.06 -45.87
C ASN A 544 59.72 -7.31 -44.99
N VAL A 545 60.47 -8.39 -45.24
CA VAL A 545 60.58 -9.53 -44.32
C VAL A 545 61.90 -9.41 -43.58
N THR A 546 61.86 -9.17 -42.28
CA THR A 546 63.04 -9.03 -41.42
C THR A 546 63.06 -10.17 -40.40
N GLY A 547 63.81 -11.24 -40.70
CA GLY A 547 63.90 -12.49 -39.92
C GLY A 547 64.29 -13.68 -40.79
N ASN A 548 64.34 -14.89 -40.22
CA ASN A 548 64.53 -16.11 -40.99
C ASN A 548 63.20 -16.56 -41.62
N LEU A 549 63.23 -16.91 -42.90
CA LEU A 549 62.12 -17.57 -43.60
C LEU A 549 62.47 -19.05 -43.77
N THR A 550 61.80 -19.92 -43.02
CA THR A 550 62.05 -21.37 -43.05
C THR A 550 60.78 -22.11 -43.48
N GLY A 551 60.75 -22.57 -44.74
CA GLY A 551 59.58 -23.22 -45.37
C GLY A 551 59.65 -23.17 -46.90
N ASN A 552 58.61 -23.66 -47.59
CA ASN A 552 58.52 -23.51 -49.04
C ASN A 552 58.10 -22.07 -49.41
N VAL A 553 58.85 -21.44 -50.31
CA VAL A 553 58.49 -20.14 -50.91
C VAL A 553 58.03 -20.40 -52.34
N THR A 554 56.73 -20.41 -52.56
CA THR A 554 56.14 -20.60 -53.89
C THR A 554 55.74 -19.26 -54.51
N GLY A 555 56.42 -18.84 -55.58
CA GLY A 555 56.16 -17.56 -56.28
C GLY A 555 57.44 -16.91 -56.83
N ASN A 556 57.33 -15.71 -57.39
CA ASN A 556 58.50 -14.93 -57.82
C ASN A 556 59.18 -14.30 -56.60
N VAL A 557 60.45 -14.63 -56.37
CA VAL A 557 61.27 -13.96 -55.36
C VAL A 557 62.06 -12.84 -56.04
N THR A 558 61.69 -11.59 -55.77
CA THR A 558 62.44 -10.41 -56.21
C THR A 558 63.20 -9.85 -55.01
N SER A 559 64.52 -9.97 -55.01
CA SER A 559 65.38 -9.40 -53.95
C SER A 559 66.28 -8.31 -54.51
N THR A 560 66.35 -7.17 -53.84
CA THR A 560 67.23 -6.05 -54.17
C THR A 560 68.36 -5.98 -53.14
N GLY A 561 69.48 -6.66 -53.40
CA GLY A 561 70.63 -6.72 -52.49
C GLY A 561 71.55 -7.91 -52.73
N THR A 562 72.55 -8.10 -51.86
CA THR A 562 73.40 -9.31 -51.83
C THR A 562 72.60 -10.47 -51.22
N ASN A 563 72.34 -11.52 -52.01
CA ASN A 563 71.61 -12.71 -51.57
C ASN A 563 72.55 -13.92 -51.53
N SER A 564 72.38 -14.79 -50.54
CA SER A 564 73.07 -16.08 -50.48
C SER A 564 72.00 -17.18 -50.44
N PHE A 565 71.93 -17.98 -51.50
CA PHE A 565 71.10 -19.18 -51.55
C PHE A 565 72.02 -20.40 -51.44
N GLY A 566 71.82 -21.25 -50.43
CA GLY A 566 72.69 -22.42 -50.23
C GLY A 566 72.59 -23.45 -51.36
N THR A 567 71.39 -23.62 -51.94
CA THR A 567 71.15 -24.53 -53.08
C THR A 567 69.99 -23.99 -53.92
N ILE A 568 70.18 -23.82 -55.22
CA ILE A 568 69.13 -23.46 -56.19
C ILE A 568 68.93 -24.64 -57.13
N THR A 569 67.73 -25.22 -57.16
CA THR A 569 67.40 -26.31 -58.10
C THR A 569 66.73 -25.69 -59.33
N LEU A 570 67.42 -25.67 -60.48
CA LEU A 570 66.91 -25.10 -61.74
C LEU A 570 66.37 -26.20 -62.68
N GLY A 571 65.66 -27.19 -62.11
CA GLY A 571 65.30 -28.43 -62.82
C GLY A 571 66.53 -29.30 -63.06
N ASP A 572 66.73 -29.75 -64.30
CA ASP A 572 67.94 -30.48 -64.70
C ASP A 572 69.19 -29.60 -64.75
N TRP A 573 69.06 -28.29 -64.57
CA TRP A 573 70.19 -27.37 -64.47
C TRP A 573 70.69 -27.25 -63.02
N THR A 574 71.99 -27.40 -62.82
CA THR A 574 72.70 -27.17 -61.56
C THR A 574 73.77 -26.11 -61.74
N ILE A 575 73.87 -25.17 -60.80
CA ILE A 575 74.96 -24.19 -60.72
C ILE A 575 75.80 -24.53 -59.49
N THR A 576 77.09 -24.79 -59.71
CA THR A 576 78.05 -25.04 -58.63
C THR A 576 79.14 -23.98 -58.67
N GLU A 577 79.42 -23.36 -57.52
CA GLU A 577 80.58 -22.49 -57.31
C GLU A 577 81.68 -23.31 -56.63
N ASP A 578 82.90 -23.28 -57.17
CA ASP A 578 84.04 -23.87 -56.48
C ASP A 578 84.66 -22.90 -55.46
N GLY A 579 85.62 -23.38 -54.66
CA GLY A 579 86.26 -22.59 -53.60
C GLY A 579 87.04 -21.35 -54.09
N ASN A 580 87.17 -21.15 -55.40
CA ASN A 580 87.85 -20.01 -56.02
C ASN A 580 86.89 -19.07 -56.76
N GLY A 581 85.57 -19.28 -56.67
CA GLY A 581 84.56 -18.40 -57.27
C GLY A 581 84.21 -18.70 -58.73
N LYS A 582 84.65 -19.85 -59.27
CA LYS A 582 84.25 -20.30 -60.61
C LYS A 582 82.84 -20.87 -60.58
N LEU A 583 81.97 -20.35 -61.44
CA LEU A 583 80.59 -20.80 -61.59
C LEU A 583 80.47 -21.77 -62.77
N ALA A 584 80.06 -23.01 -62.50
CA ALA A 584 79.77 -24.01 -63.52
C ALA A 584 78.26 -24.26 -63.61
N PHE A 585 77.70 -24.05 -64.80
CA PHE A 585 76.31 -24.33 -65.15
C PHE A 585 76.26 -25.66 -65.87
N SER A 586 75.61 -26.64 -65.26
CA SER A 586 75.49 -27.99 -65.79
C SER A 586 74.03 -28.33 -66.07
N HIS A 587 73.75 -29.07 -67.14
CA HIS A 587 72.44 -29.62 -67.45
C HIS A 587 72.52 -31.14 -67.46
N SER A 588 71.67 -31.83 -66.69
CA SER A 588 71.67 -33.29 -66.54
C SER A 588 73.06 -33.86 -66.20
N GLY A 589 73.80 -33.14 -65.34
CA GLY A 589 75.14 -33.52 -64.89
C GLY A 589 76.29 -33.14 -65.83
N SER A 590 76.03 -32.51 -66.98
CA SER A 590 77.05 -32.09 -67.95
C SER A 590 77.26 -30.57 -67.93
N VAL A 591 78.49 -30.11 -67.70
CA VAL A 591 78.83 -28.67 -67.71
C VAL A 591 78.64 -28.11 -69.12
N LYS A 592 77.78 -27.09 -69.26
CA LYS A 592 77.47 -26.43 -70.53
C LYS A 592 78.08 -25.04 -70.62
N LEU A 593 78.13 -24.31 -69.50
CA LEU A 593 78.71 -22.98 -69.40
C LEU A 593 79.57 -22.90 -68.14
N VAL A 594 80.70 -22.21 -68.23
CA VAL A 594 81.60 -21.95 -67.12
C VAL A 594 81.99 -20.49 -67.14
N LEU A 595 81.77 -19.79 -66.03
CA LEU A 595 82.41 -18.51 -65.78
C LEU A 595 83.59 -18.76 -64.85
N ASP A 596 84.81 -18.54 -65.33
CA ASP A 596 86.00 -18.71 -64.51
C ASP A 596 86.24 -17.54 -63.56
N ASP A 597 87.19 -17.72 -62.65
CA ASP A 597 87.62 -16.78 -61.61
C ASP A 597 88.26 -15.50 -62.19
N THR A 598 88.53 -15.47 -63.50
CA THR A 598 89.00 -14.28 -64.22
C THR A 598 87.86 -13.51 -64.91
N GLY A 599 86.63 -14.01 -64.82
CA GLY A 599 85.45 -13.46 -65.48
C GLY A 599 85.31 -13.87 -66.95
N THR A 600 86.06 -14.87 -67.41
CA THR A 600 85.97 -15.39 -68.76
C THR A 600 84.84 -16.41 -68.84
N LEU A 601 83.88 -16.17 -69.74
CA LEU A 601 82.78 -17.10 -70.01
C LEU A 601 83.20 -18.09 -71.10
N ALA A 602 83.25 -19.37 -70.75
CA ALA A 602 83.53 -20.47 -71.67
C ALA A 602 82.27 -21.33 -71.86
N ALA A 603 81.95 -21.56 -73.13
CA ALA A 603 80.88 -22.44 -73.59
C ALA A 603 81.46 -23.80 -74.01
N ALA A 604 80.84 -24.89 -73.58
CA ALA A 604 81.12 -26.20 -74.20
C ALA A 604 80.63 -26.20 -75.66
N ASN A 605 81.27 -26.96 -76.54
CA ASN A 605 80.97 -27.02 -77.99
C ASN A 605 79.56 -27.52 -78.35
N ASP A 606 78.74 -27.85 -77.35
CA ASP A 606 77.50 -28.62 -77.45
C ASP A 606 76.36 -27.93 -76.67
N ILE A 607 76.15 -26.65 -76.98
CA ILE A 607 75.05 -25.83 -76.45
C ILE A 607 73.78 -25.99 -77.29
N PHE A 608 73.85 -26.63 -78.47
CA PHE A 608 72.70 -26.82 -79.36
C PHE A 608 72.42 -28.29 -79.68
N THR A 609 71.14 -28.66 -79.50
CA THR A 609 70.40 -29.90 -79.84
C THR A 609 70.51 -31.03 -78.79
N ASP A 610 69.42 -31.58 -78.24
CA ASP A 610 68.16 -32.02 -78.87
C ASP A 610 66.99 -32.06 -77.86
N GLU A 611 66.02 -31.16 -78.03
CA GLU A 611 64.61 -31.55 -78.13
C GLU A 611 63.82 -30.37 -78.71
N THR A 612 63.19 -30.60 -79.86
CA THR A 612 62.18 -29.70 -80.42
C THR A 612 60.80 -30.33 -80.22
N LEU A 613 60.17 -30.05 -79.07
CA LEU A 613 58.76 -29.63 -78.89
C LEU A 613 58.40 -29.59 -77.40
#